data_AF-A0A953BGC6-F1
#
_entry.id   AF-A0A953BGC6-F1
#
_cell.length_a   1.000
_cell.length_b   1.000
_cell.length_c   1.000
_cell.angle_alpha   90.00
_cell.angle_beta   90.00
_cell.angle_gamma   90.00
#
_symmetry.space_group_name_H-M   'P 1'
#
loop_
_entity.id
_entity.type
_entity.pdbx_description
1 polymer ?
#
loop_
_entity_poly.entity_id
_entity_poly.type
_entity_poly.pdbx_seq_one_letter_code
_entity_poly.pdbx_strand_id
1 'polypeptide(L)'
;MPPVNPKPRRPIIAFPYPHFMAFAPLDVWLRVLLFPFAWCPPRYWLRLAWVLFTSSIGTVLTLPERLVLGPVLRLRARRRGYRLDHAPGVVVVLGYFRSGTTHLHYLLSCDPRFRTPAWCETLAPHGFAASWGFLRLFLIPWIGSKRPQDDMDLGPSWPAEDDFAQNNGAAASSLAWRFVVPAKHAHYSRFHFLEGLTPREMKRWRMMQFAFSWKVSKLAGTRLILLKSPSHVARVRELLETYGPERVKFVHISRDASAVIESNVAMFRRMSVYGLQDRLPDEVVRQRITDELIRSERNYLRDVPAIPKGHSTELRYEDLVADPIGQLRRVYADLGLEFSPAFERNVLRYLHEIKEYRAAHGGSKGAAVDRSGQSEEQRKALDELASRFGHDRPAVEPRTLPPRDEAPRGRERRGMAVAALAAPLAMLVWLTLVYLTCKRFNAAIWPVGIVIGLSAIWAARVGTRRLGIFAAVLTVLVQLGAALPISVLSDYIHRDYYWPEGRLLPLSKWEWYHILMNMREGLVVTHNLFWGFMGAATAYRFASRKYTRPPGTW
;
A
#
# COMPACT_ATOMS: atom_id res chain seq x y z
N MET A 1 9.61 -43.69 -15.34
CA MET A 1 8.97 -42.67 -14.48
C MET A 1 9.96 -41.53 -14.30
N PRO A 2 9.62 -40.27 -14.61
CA PRO A 2 10.51 -39.16 -14.30
C PRO A 2 10.66 -39.03 -12.77
N PRO A 3 11.82 -38.61 -12.26
CA PRO A 3 12.07 -38.52 -10.84
C PRO A 3 11.10 -37.53 -10.20
N VAL A 4 10.34 -37.99 -9.20
CA VAL A 4 9.51 -37.15 -8.34
C VAL A 4 10.45 -36.19 -7.63
N ASN A 5 10.47 -34.93 -8.05
CA ASN A 5 11.21 -33.87 -7.38
C ASN A 5 10.84 -33.92 -5.89
N PRO A 6 11.81 -34.06 -4.97
CA PRO A 6 11.51 -34.14 -3.54
C PRO A 6 10.77 -32.87 -3.15
N LYS A 7 9.60 -33.01 -2.51
CA LYS A 7 8.82 -31.88 -2.00
C LYS A 7 9.79 -30.98 -1.21
N PRO A 8 9.88 -29.68 -1.52
CA PRO A 8 10.80 -28.79 -0.83
C PRO A 8 10.57 -28.92 0.67
N ARG A 9 11.66 -29.24 1.41
CA ARG A 9 11.60 -29.42 2.86
C ARG A 9 10.98 -28.16 3.47
N ARG A 10 9.84 -28.33 4.16
CA ARG A 10 9.16 -27.22 4.82
C ARG A 10 10.12 -26.63 5.85
N PRO A 11 10.33 -25.31 5.89
CA PRO A 11 11.19 -24.73 6.92
C PRO A 11 10.61 -25.08 8.30
N ILE A 12 11.49 -25.50 9.21
CA ILE A 12 11.12 -25.93 10.57
C ILE A 12 10.44 -24.77 11.32
N ILE A 13 10.84 -23.54 11.02
CA ILE A 13 10.29 -22.30 11.59
C ILE A 13 9.87 -21.36 10.45
N ALA A 14 8.66 -20.82 10.55
CA ALA A 14 8.18 -19.78 9.64
C ALA A 14 8.66 -18.41 10.13
N PHE A 15 9.68 -17.85 9.49
CA PHE A 15 10.22 -16.54 9.85
C PHE A 15 9.18 -15.41 9.67
N PRO A 16 9.32 -14.31 10.42
CA PRO A 16 8.55 -13.09 10.23
C PRO A 16 8.66 -12.55 8.80
N TYR A 17 7.56 -11.99 8.31
CA TYR A 17 7.49 -11.31 7.03
C TYR A 17 6.68 -10.01 7.20
N PRO A 18 6.99 -8.90 6.50
CA PRO A 18 6.19 -7.68 6.57
C PRO A 18 4.72 -7.93 6.18
N HIS A 19 3.85 -8.09 7.18
CA HIS A 19 2.49 -8.60 7.00
C HIS A 19 1.51 -7.53 6.51
N PHE A 20 0.59 -7.87 5.61
CA PHE A 20 -0.40 -6.89 5.11
C PHE A 20 -1.42 -6.46 6.17
N MET A 21 -1.57 -7.23 7.24
CA MET A 21 -2.31 -6.87 8.47
C MET A 21 -1.40 -6.34 9.59
N ALA A 22 -0.16 -5.96 9.28
CA ALA A 22 0.63 -5.20 10.25
C ALA A 22 -0.14 -3.93 10.62
N PHE A 23 -0.13 -3.55 11.91
CA PHE A 23 -0.91 -2.43 12.45
C PHE A 23 -2.43 -2.60 12.46
N ALA A 24 -2.98 -3.74 12.01
CA ALA A 24 -4.36 -4.08 12.30
C ALA A 24 -4.53 -4.16 13.83
N PRO A 25 -5.54 -3.53 14.44
CA PRO A 25 -5.66 -3.54 15.89
C PRO A 25 -5.77 -4.95 16.50
N LEU A 26 -5.34 -5.11 17.75
CA LEU A 26 -5.37 -6.41 18.43
C LEU A 26 -6.79 -7.00 18.50
N ASP A 27 -7.84 -6.19 18.59
CA ASP A 27 -9.22 -6.70 18.55
C ASP A 27 -9.62 -7.28 17.18
N VAL A 28 -8.95 -6.87 16.10
CA VAL A 28 -9.11 -7.48 14.77
C VAL A 28 -8.42 -8.84 14.74
N TRP A 29 -7.21 -8.95 15.31
CA TRP A 29 -6.49 -10.21 15.44
C TRP A 29 -7.22 -11.22 16.33
N LEU A 30 -7.80 -10.79 17.44
CA LEU A 30 -8.64 -11.65 18.29
C LEU A 30 -9.80 -12.24 17.49
N ARG A 31 -10.43 -11.48 16.59
CA ARG A 31 -11.48 -12.01 15.70
C ARG A 31 -10.94 -13.02 14.72
N VAL A 32 -9.78 -12.77 14.11
CA VAL A 32 -9.14 -13.72 13.16
C VAL A 32 -8.75 -15.04 13.83
N LEU A 33 -8.27 -14.97 15.08
CA LEU A 33 -7.72 -16.14 15.78
C LEU A 33 -8.77 -16.91 16.57
N LEU A 34 -9.84 -16.25 17.07
CA LEU A 34 -10.80 -16.85 17.99
C LEU A 34 -12.20 -17.03 17.39
N PHE A 35 -12.57 -16.30 16.34
CA PHE A 35 -13.95 -16.27 15.83
C PHE A 35 -14.02 -16.41 14.29
N PRO A 36 -13.96 -17.64 13.75
CA PRO A 36 -13.88 -18.93 14.46
C PRO A 36 -12.46 -19.27 14.89
N PHE A 37 -12.32 -20.10 15.93
CA PHE A 37 -11.00 -20.48 16.46
C PHE A 37 -10.09 -21.07 15.38
N ALA A 38 -9.00 -20.36 15.07
CA ALA A 38 -8.04 -20.72 14.05
C ALA A 38 -6.74 -21.22 14.70
N TRP A 39 -6.57 -22.56 14.70
CA TRP A 39 -5.37 -23.19 15.20
C TRP A 39 -4.11 -22.68 14.47
N CYS A 40 -3.09 -22.28 15.23
CA CYS A 40 -1.80 -21.79 14.75
C CYS A 40 -0.69 -22.77 15.20
N PRO A 41 -0.16 -23.60 14.30
CA PRO A 41 0.91 -24.55 14.63
C PRO A 41 2.17 -23.86 15.19
N PRO A 42 2.93 -24.50 16.10
CA PRO A 42 4.11 -23.89 16.76
C PRO A 42 5.14 -23.25 15.83
N ARG A 43 5.35 -23.82 14.63
CA ARG A 43 6.25 -23.25 13.62
C ARG A 43 5.91 -21.81 13.19
N TYR A 44 4.67 -21.36 13.40
CA TYR A 44 4.19 -20.02 13.06
C TYR A 44 4.20 -19.06 14.25
N TRP A 45 4.55 -19.50 15.46
CA TRP A 45 4.49 -18.65 16.66
C TRP A 45 5.41 -17.43 16.57
N LEU A 46 6.60 -17.57 15.99
CA LEU A 46 7.51 -16.42 15.79
C LEU A 46 6.89 -15.37 14.84
N ARG A 47 6.26 -15.82 13.75
CA ARG A 47 5.53 -14.93 12.83
C ARG A 47 4.33 -14.28 13.51
N LEU A 48 3.54 -15.05 14.26
CA LEU A 48 2.40 -14.54 15.02
C LEU A 48 2.85 -13.49 16.05
N ALA A 49 3.87 -13.79 16.83
CA ALA A 49 4.43 -12.87 17.84
C ALA A 49 4.89 -11.55 17.21
N TRP A 50 5.62 -11.61 16.08
CA TRP A 50 6.04 -10.42 15.34
C TRP A 50 4.85 -9.57 14.86
N VAL A 51 3.84 -10.22 14.31
CA VAL A 51 2.66 -9.53 13.78
C VAL A 51 1.82 -8.93 14.91
N LEU A 52 1.66 -9.62 16.03
CA LEU A 52 1.01 -9.08 17.22
C LEU A 52 1.79 -7.90 17.83
N PHE A 53 3.13 -7.95 17.83
CA PHE A 53 3.97 -6.83 18.24
C PHE A 53 3.75 -5.59 17.37
N THR A 54 3.80 -5.71 16.03
CA THR A 54 3.50 -4.55 15.16
C THR A 54 2.04 -4.07 15.31
N SER A 55 1.12 -4.98 15.63
CA SER A 55 -0.30 -4.68 15.85
C SER A 55 -0.58 -4.01 17.19
N SER A 56 0.23 -4.25 18.23
CA SER A 56 0.13 -3.53 19.50
C SER A 56 0.51 -2.06 19.30
N ILE A 57 1.58 -1.79 18.53
CA ILE A 57 1.95 -0.44 18.11
C ILE A 57 0.79 0.22 17.35
N GLY A 58 0.21 -0.47 16.36
CA GLY A 58 -0.95 0.04 15.62
C GLY A 58 -2.17 0.31 16.50
N THR A 59 -2.42 -0.54 17.51
CA THR A 59 -3.52 -0.37 18.46
C THR A 59 -3.36 0.90 19.27
N VAL A 60 -2.16 1.16 19.82
CA VAL A 60 -1.87 2.37 20.59
C VAL A 60 -1.98 3.61 19.69
N LEU A 61 -1.35 3.56 18.51
CA LEU A 61 -1.31 4.72 17.62
C LEU A 61 -2.68 5.11 17.07
N THR A 62 -3.57 4.13 16.81
CA THR A 62 -4.92 4.41 16.29
C THR A 62 -5.94 4.72 17.39
N LEU A 63 -5.62 4.52 18.67
CA LEU A 63 -6.55 4.68 19.78
C LEU A 63 -7.19 6.08 19.87
N PRO A 64 -6.45 7.21 19.75
CA PRO A 64 -7.05 8.54 19.83
C PRO A 64 -8.11 8.76 18.73
N GLU A 65 -7.81 8.39 17.48
CA GLU A 65 -8.76 8.51 16.37
C GLU A 65 -9.98 7.61 16.57
N ARG A 66 -9.79 6.38 17.09
CA ARG A 66 -10.90 5.45 17.38
C ARG A 66 -11.83 5.96 18.48
N LEU A 67 -11.28 6.55 19.54
CA LEU A 67 -12.07 7.08 20.66
C LEU A 67 -12.86 8.33 20.26
N VAL A 68 -12.26 9.22 19.46
CA VAL A 68 -12.89 10.47 19.04
C VAL A 68 -13.83 10.28 17.84
N LEU A 69 -13.33 9.71 16.72
CA LEU A 69 -14.12 9.55 15.50
C LEU A 69 -15.08 8.37 15.55
N GLY A 70 -14.78 7.32 16.32
CA GLY A 70 -15.61 6.11 16.41
C GLY A 70 -17.08 6.40 16.76
N PRO A 71 -17.37 7.11 17.88
CA PRO A 71 -18.73 7.48 18.24
C PRO A 71 -19.42 8.36 17.20
N VAL A 72 -18.71 9.35 16.65
CA VAL A 72 -19.24 10.27 15.62
C VAL A 72 -19.64 9.50 14.36
N LEU A 73 -18.78 8.60 13.89
CA LEU A 73 -19.06 7.78 12.72
C LEU A 73 -20.20 6.80 12.97
N ARG A 74 -20.32 6.23 14.18
CA ARG A 74 -21.45 5.34 14.53
C ARG A 74 -22.77 6.09 14.52
N LEU A 75 -22.80 7.29 15.07
CA LEU A 75 -24.00 8.14 15.08
C LEU A 75 -24.38 8.55 13.65
N ARG A 76 -23.41 8.97 12.83
CA ARG A 76 -23.64 9.31 11.42
C ARG A 76 -24.13 8.10 10.61
N ALA A 77 -23.51 6.95 10.78
CA ALA A 77 -23.89 5.70 10.11
C ALA A 77 -25.33 5.31 10.46
N ARG A 78 -25.72 5.42 11.74
CA ARG A 78 -27.09 5.14 12.19
C ARG A 78 -28.11 6.13 11.60
N ARG A 79 -27.79 7.43 11.58
CA ARG A 79 -28.67 8.47 11.04
C ARG A 79 -28.87 8.37 9.52
N ARG A 80 -27.83 7.94 8.79
CA ARG A 80 -27.83 7.87 7.32
C ARG A 80 -27.98 6.46 6.77
N GLY A 81 -28.22 5.45 7.60
CA GLY A 81 -28.31 4.06 7.15
C GLY A 81 -27.07 3.58 6.39
N TYR A 82 -25.87 3.96 6.84
CA TYR A 82 -24.59 3.67 6.18
C TYR A 82 -24.40 4.28 4.77
N ARG A 83 -25.27 5.21 4.34
CA ARG A 83 -25.10 5.92 3.05
C ARG A 83 -24.01 6.98 3.12
N LEU A 84 -23.07 6.94 2.17
CA LEU A 84 -22.07 7.97 1.95
C LEU A 84 -22.68 9.15 1.21
N ASP A 85 -22.42 10.34 1.73
CA ASP A 85 -22.81 11.60 1.09
C ASP A 85 -21.55 12.29 0.57
N HIS A 86 -21.23 12.00 -0.69
CA HIS A 86 -20.11 12.59 -1.42
C HIS A 86 -20.61 13.07 -2.78
N ALA A 87 -20.85 14.37 -2.90
CA ALA A 87 -21.49 14.96 -4.08
C ALA A 87 -20.75 14.68 -5.41
N PRO A 88 -19.39 14.72 -5.48
CA PRO A 88 -18.68 14.38 -6.72
C PRO A 88 -18.94 12.97 -7.22
N GLY A 89 -19.26 12.02 -6.32
CA GLY A 89 -19.53 10.63 -6.68
C GLY A 89 -18.33 9.67 -6.58
N VAL A 90 -18.58 8.42 -6.92
CA VAL A 90 -17.65 7.29 -6.75
C VAL A 90 -17.59 6.48 -8.04
N VAL A 91 -16.37 6.14 -8.49
CA VAL A 91 -16.13 5.18 -9.56
C VAL A 91 -15.53 3.92 -8.94
N VAL A 92 -16.13 2.77 -9.24
CA VAL A 92 -15.69 1.48 -8.71
C VAL A 92 -15.25 0.57 -9.86
N VAL A 93 -14.00 0.14 -9.81
CA VAL A 93 -13.51 -0.91 -10.70
C VAL A 93 -13.99 -2.26 -10.18
N LEU A 94 -14.74 -2.96 -11.03
CA LEU A 94 -15.24 -4.31 -10.81
C LEU A 94 -14.41 -5.31 -11.64
N GLY A 95 -14.27 -6.53 -11.13
CA GLY A 95 -13.61 -7.63 -11.82
C GLY A 95 -12.97 -8.58 -10.83
N TYR A 96 -12.97 -9.86 -11.15
CA TYR A 96 -12.42 -10.87 -10.25
C TYR A 96 -10.89 -10.72 -10.04
N PHE A 97 -10.35 -11.38 -9.02
CA PHE A 97 -8.92 -11.38 -8.75
C PHE A 97 -8.15 -11.80 -10.01
N ARG A 98 -7.08 -11.07 -10.35
CA ARG A 98 -6.20 -11.37 -11.50
C ARG A 98 -6.80 -11.15 -12.91
N SER A 99 -7.97 -10.50 -13.02
CA SER A 99 -8.52 -10.06 -14.32
C SER A 99 -7.90 -8.77 -14.88
N GLY A 100 -6.88 -8.20 -14.22
CA GLY A 100 -6.26 -6.95 -14.64
C GLY A 100 -6.82 -5.69 -13.97
N THR A 101 -7.73 -5.84 -12.99
CA THR A 101 -8.29 -4.74 -12.18
C THR A 101 -7.24 -3.79 -11.61
N THR A 102 -6.08 -4.28 -11.18
CA THR A 102 -5.00 -3.40 -10.69
C THR A 102 -4.45 -2.50 -11.80
N HIS A 103 -4.23 -3.04 -13.00
CA HIS A 103 -3.71 -2.24 -14.11
C HIS A 103 -4.69 -1.15 -14.50
N LEU A 104 -5.97 -1.50 -14.64
CA LEU A 104 -7.04 -0.53 -14.89
C LEU A 104 -7.16 0.51 -13.76
N HIS A 105 -7.10 0.09 -12.50
CA HIS A 105 -7.15 0.98 -11.35
C HIS A 105 -6.02 2.01 -11.36
N TYR A 106 -4.80 1.59 -11.71
CA TYR A 106 -3.65 2.48 -11.85
C TYR A 106 -3.76 3.40 -13.07
N LEU A 107 -4.33 2.93 -14.19
CA LEU A 107 -4.62 3.79 -15.34
C LEU A 107 -5.64 4.87 -14.98
N LEU A 108 -6.75 4.51 -14.35
CA LEU A 108 -7.78 5.46 -13.93
C LEU A 108 -7.25 6.43 -12.86
N SER A 109 -6.40 5.97 -11.93
CA SER A 109 -5.82 6.85 -10.91
C SER A 109 -4.84 7.90 -11.48
N CYS A 110 -4.52 7.85 -12.78
CA CYS A 110 -3.75 8.89 -13.44
C CYS A 110 -4.54 10.19 -13.67
N ASP A 111 -5.86 10.17 -13.50
CA ASP A 111 -6.70 11.36 -13.62
C ASP A 111 -6.62 12.21 -12.33
N PRO A 112 -6.21 13.49 -12.42
CA PRO A 112 -6.11 14.37 -11.26
C PRO A 112 -7.45 14.63 -10.56
N ARG A 113 -8.58 14.36 -11.22
CA ARG A 113 -9.93 14.49 -10.66
C ARG A 113 -10.31 13.31 -9.76
N PHE A 114 -9.54 12.22 -9.77
CA PHE A 114 -9.75 11.10 -8.85
C PHE A 114 -8.92 11.23 -7.58
N ARG A 115 -9.49 10.74 -6.48
CA ARG A 115 -8.78 10.34 -5.27
C ARG A 115 -9.04 8.87 -5.03
N THR A 116 -7.97 8.08 -4.99
CA THR A 116 -8.04 6.66 -4.66
C THR A 116 -7.39 6.38 -3.32
N PRO A 117 -7.91 5.45 -2.49
CA PRO A 117 -7.28 5.10 -1.23
C PRO A 117 -5.82 4.70 -1.39
N ALA A 118 -4.97 5.18 -0.49
CA ALA A 118 -3.56 4.84 -0.47
C ALA A 118 -3.32 3.59 0.40
N TRP A 119 -2.26 2.84 0.11
CA TRP A 119 -1.88 1.63 0.85
C TRP A 119 -1.75 1.82 2.35
N CYS A 120 -1.25 2.97 2.78
CA CYS A 120 -1.19 3.30 4.19
C CYS A 120 -2.56 3.43 4.85
N GLU A 121 -3.53 3.97 4.12
CA GLU A 121 -4.89 4.19 4.59
C GLU A 121 -5.62 2.86 4.75
N THR A 122 -5.38 1.92 3.84
CA THR A 122 -5.94 0.57 3.93
C THR A 122 -5.21 -0.31 4.94
N LEU A 123 -3.92 -0.05 5.20
CA LEU A 123 -3.13 -0.77 6.20
C LEU A 123 -3.61 -0.45 7.63
N ALA A 124 -3.79 0.84 7.94
CA ALA A 124 -4.24 1.33 9.24
C ALA A 124 -5.56 2.12 9.13
N PRO A 125 -6.67 1.44 8.76
CA PRO A 125 -7.93 2.10 8.41
C PRO A 125 -8.60 2.84 9.56
N HIS A 126 -8.16 2.63 10.81
CA HIS A 126 -8.67 3.29 12.01
C HIS A 126 -7.91 4.57 12.40
N GLY A 127 -6.72 4.82 11.84
CA GLY A 127 -5.82 5.90 12.30
C GLY A 127 -5.13 6.68 11.17
N PHE A 128 -5.64 6.61 9.94
CA PHE A 128 -4.91 7.20 8.81
C PHE A 128 -5.06 8.72 8.68
N ALA A 129 -5.92 9.37 9.46
CA ALA A 129 -6.04 10.83 9.45
C ALA A 129 -5.00 11.48 10.39
N ALA A 130 -4.95 11.04 11.66
CA ALA A 130 -4.06 11.64 12.66
C ALA A 130 -2.76 10.85 12.88
N SER A 131 -2.84 9.51 12.94
CA SER A 131 -1.72 8.65 13.31
C SER A 131 -0.77 8.36 12.16
N TRP A 132 -1.16 8.68 10.92
CA TRP A 132 -0.36 8.44 9.72
C TRP A 132 0.94 9.26 9.67
N GLY A 133 0.91 10.50 10.16
CA GLY A 133 2.10 11.37 10.19
C GLY A 133 3.29 10.74 10.93
N PHE A 134 3.00 9.95 11.97
CA PHE A 134 3.97 9.22 12.77
C PHE A 134 4.29 7.83 12.17
N LEU A 135 3.27 7.06 11.79
CA LEU A 135 3.44 5.72 11.19
C LEU A 135 4.33 5.75 9.93
N ARG A 136 4.19 6.76 9.06
CA ARG A 136 4.98 6.84 7.83
C ARG A 136 6.49 6.93 8.10
N LEU A 137 6.91 7.63 9.16
CA LEU A 137 8.33 7.83 9.49
C LEU A 137 8.98 6.52 9.92
N PHE A 138 8.25 5.66 10.64
CA PHE A 138 8.73 4.36 11.09
C PHE A 138 8.58 3.25 10.04
N LEU A 139 7.67 3.36 9.08
CA LEU A 139 7.35 2.26 8.15
C LEU A 139 8.10 2.29 6.82
N ILE A 140 8.38 3.48 6.28
CA ILE A 140 8.93 3.60 4.92
C ILE A 140 10.29 2.90 4.73
N PRO A 141 11.22 2.89 5.71
CA PRO A 141 12.49 2.18 5.54
C PRO A 141 12.34 0.65 5.44
N TRP A 142 11.29 0.09 6.05
CA TRP A 142 11.14 -1.36 6.26
C TRP A 142 10.06 -2.00 5.39
N ILE A 143 9.20 -1.22 4.74
CA ILE A 143 8.27 -1.72 3.72
C ILE A 143 9.07 -2.11 2.47
N GLY A 144 9.00 -3.38 2.09
CA GLY A 144 9.55 -3.89 0.84
C GLY A 144 9.00 -3.12 -0.36
N SER A 145 9.87 -2.81 -1.32
CA SER A 145 9.50 -2.01 -2.50
C SER A 145 8.64 -2.75 -3.52
N LYS A 146 8.39 -4.04 -3.30
CA LYS A 146 7.68 -4.92 -4.22
C LYS A 146 6.60 -5.69 -3.48
N ARG A 147 5.45 -5.89 -4.12
CA ARG A 147 4.37 -6.72 -3.57
C ARG A 147 4.60 -8.20 -3.89
N PRO A 148 4.42 -9.14 -2.94
CA PRO A 148 4.82 -10.55 -3.15
C PRO A 148 4.03 -11.28 -4.24
N GLN A 149 2.80 -10.85 -4.51
CA GLN A 149 1.94 -11.49 -5.50
C GLN A 149 2.49 -11.43 -6.93
N ASP A 150 3.14 -10.34 -7.33
CA ASP A 150 3.59 -10.13 -8.72
C ASP A 150 4.84 -9.26 -8.88
N ASP A 151 5.55 -8.99 -7.78
CA ASP A 151 6.83 -8.25 -7.74
C ASP A 151 6.79 -6.83 -8.31
N MET A 152 5.60 -6.27 -8.54
CA MET A 152 5.46 -4.89 -8.97
C MET A 152 5.79 -3.92 -7.83
N ASP A 153 6.21 -2.72 -8.21
CA ASP A 153 6.56 -1.68 -7.26
C ASP A 153 5.36 -1.32 -6.35
N LEU A 154 5.64 -1.18 -5.06
CA LEU A 154 4.68 -0.85 -4.02
C LEU A 154 5.26 0.26 -3.13
N GLY A 155 4.41 1.20 -2.74
CA GLY A 155 4.74 2.24 -1.78
C GLY A 155 3.51 2.69 -0.98
N PRO A 156 3.70 3.41 0.14
CA PRO A 156 2.60 3.76 1.04
C PRO A 156 1.50 4.61 0.39
N SER A 157 1.85 5.44 -0.58
CA SER A 157 0.94 6.33 -1.31
C SER A 157 0.36 5.70 -2.58
N TRP A 158 0.66 4.43 -2.87
CA TRP A 158 0.14 3.75 -4.04
C TRP A 158 -1.35 3.44 -3.89
N PRO A 159 -2.12 3.46 -5.00
CA PRO A 159 -3.54 3.07 -4.97
C PRO A 159 -3.70 1.66 -4.38
N ALA A 160 -4.66 1.51 -3.48
CA ALA A 160 -4.87 0.30 -2.71
C ALA A 160 -6.33 -0.18 -2.77
N GLU A 161 -6.51 -1.46 -2.48
CA GLU A 161 -7.83 -2.08 -2.42
C GLU A 161 -8.47 -1.82 -1.06
N ASP A 162 -9.71 -1.35 -1.06
CA ASP A 162 -10.46 -1.09 0.17
C ASP A 162 -10.86 -2.37 0.93
N ASP A 163 -10.80 -3.55 0.30
CA ASP A 163 -10.96 -4.82 1.00
C ASP A 163 -9.81 -5.10 1.99
N PHE A 164 -8.62 -4.51 1.80
CA PHE A 164 -7.57 -4.50 2.84
C PHE A 164 -8.00 -3.69 4.06
N ALA A 165 -8.69 -2.56 3.88
CA ALA A 165 -9.26 -1.78 4.98
C ALA A 165 -10.36 -2.57 5.71
N GLN A 166 -11.20 -3.31 4.97
CA GLN A 166 -12.20 -4.22 5.54
C GLN A 166 -11.56 -5.32 6.40
N ASN A 167 -10.50 -5.92 5.88
CA ASN A 167 -9.77 -6.96 6.59
C ASN A 167 -9.07 -6.40 7.84
N ASN A 168 -8.28 -5.34 7.70
CA ASN A 168 -7.45 -4.79 8.77
C ASN A 168 -8.24 -3.98 9.79
N GLY A 169 -9.41 -3.47 9.40
CA GLY A 169 -10.28 -2.69 10.27
C GLY A 169 -11.33 -3.53 10.99
N ALA A 170 -11.78 -4.63 10.38
CA ALA A 170 -12.94 -5.35 10.88
C ALA A 170 -12.83 -6.89 10.82
N ALA A 171 -11.80 -7.48 10.20
CA ALA A 171 -11.74 -8.91 9.88
C ALA A 171 -13.02 -9.40 9.16
N ALA A 172 -13.52 -8.58 8.22
CA ALA A 172 -14.75 -8.80 7.48
C ALA A 172 -14.47 -8.92 5.97
N SER A 173 -13.50 -9.77 5.60
CA SER A 173 -13.01 -9.92 4.23
C SER A 173 -12.61 -11.37 3.96
N SER A 174 -12.66 -11.76 2.69
CA SER A 174 -12.17 -13.07 2.22
C SER A 174 -10.64 -13.18 2.22
N LEU A 175 -9.91 -12.06 2.35
CA LEU A 175 -8.44 -12.06 2.42
C LEU A 175 -7.91 -12.87 3.62
N ALA A 176 -8.67 -12.93 4.73
CA ALA A 176 -8.30 -13.70 5.91
C ALA A 176 -8.14 -15.20 5.60
N TRP A 177 -9.10 -15.84 4.92
CA TRP A 177 -8.91 -17.24 4.53
C TRP A 177 -7.86 -17.37 3.42
N ARG A 178 -7.81 -16.42 2.48
CA ARG A 178 -6.88 -16.51 1.34
C ARG A 178 -5.42 -16.52 1.78
N PHE A 179 -5.07 -15.70 2.77
CA PHE A 179 -3.66 -15.41 3.05
C PHE A 179 -3.23 -15.62 4.50
N VAL A 180 -4.16 -15.73 5.46
CA VAL A 180 -3.81 -15.80 6.89
C VAL A 180 -4.19 -17.16 7.48
N VAL A 181 -5.46 -17.56 7.37
CA VAL A 181 -6.03 -18.78 7.94
C VAL A 181 -6.80 -19.63 6.90
N PRO A 182 -6.11 -20.25 5.91
CA PRO A 182 -6.71 -21.06 4.85
C PRO A 182 -7.73 -22.13 5.27
N ALA A 183 -7.57 -22.72 6.46
CA ALA A 183 -8.51 -23.72 6.96
C ALA A 183 -9.90 -23.13 7.25
N LYS A 184 -10.03 -21.80 7.40
CA LYS A 184 -11.28 -21.10 7.73
C LYS A 184 -12.02 -20.53 6.51
N HIS A 185 -11.82 -21.14 5.34
CA HIS A 185 -12.50 -20.77 4.09
C HIS A 185 -14.01 -20.58 4.25
N ALA A 186 -14.74 -21.57 4.80
CA ALA A 186 -16.20 -21.54 4.89
C ALA A 186 -16.74 -20.34 5.70
N HIS A 187 -15.97 -19.84 6.67
CA HIS A 187 -16.34 -18.65 7.43
C HIS A 187 -16.07 -17.37 6.64
N TYR A 188 -14.83 -17.17 6.17
CA TYR A 188 -14.45 -15.90 5.57
C TYR A 188 -14.89 -15.71 4.11
N SER A 189 -15.17 -16.79 3.37
CA SER A 189 -15.68 -16.69 1.99
C SER A 189 -17.06 -16.02 1.93
N ARG A 190 -17.87 -16.14 3.00
CA ARG A 190 -19.17 -15.45 3.15
C ARG A 190 -19.04 -13.94 3.04
N PHE A 191 -17.94 -13.35 3.51
CA PHE A 191 -17.71 -11.92 3.37
C PHE A 191 -17.47 -11.51 1.92
N HIS A 192 -17.00 -12.37 1.02
CA HIS A 192 -16.86 -12.05 -0.41
C HIS A 192 -18.20 -11.69 -1.04
N PHE A 193 -19.24 -12.49 -0.76
CA PHE A 193 -20.58 -12.33 -1.31
C PHE A 193 -21.53 -11.52 -0.41
N LEU A 194 -21.17 -11.33 0.87
CA LEU A 194 -22.04 -10.77 1.92
C LEU A 194 -23.30 -11.59 2.19
N GLU A 195 -23.27 -12.87 1.85
CA GLU A 195 -24.39 -13.80 1.98
C GLU A 195 -24.19 -14.74 3.18
N GLY A 196 -25.30 -15.07 3.85
CA GLY A 196 -25.30 -15.91 5.05
C GLY A 196 -24.61 -15.27 6.25
N LEU A 197 -24.36 -13.95 6.26
CA LEU A 197 -23.81 -13.22 7.39
C LEU A 197 -24.84 -13.04 8.52
N THR A 198 -24.40 -13.13 9.77
CA THR A 198 -25.24 -12.71 10.90
C THR A 198 -25.50 -11.20 10.86
N PRO A 199 -26.57 -10.68 11.50
CA PRO A 199 -26.83 -9.24 11.56
C PRO A 199 -25.66 -8.43 12.14
N ARG A 200 -24.91 -9.01 13.10
CA ARG A 200 -23.72 -8.39 13.69
C ARG A 200 -22.55 -8.33 12.70
N GLU A 201 -22.34 -9.39 11.92
CA GLU A 201 -21.30 -9.44 10.87
C GLU A 201 -21.59 -8.46 9.75
N MET A 202 -22.85 -8.42 9.25
CA MET A 202 -23.27 -7.48 8.22
C MET A 202 -23.13 -6.03 8.71
N LYS A 203 -23.62 -5.73 9.93
CA LYS A 203 -23.46 -4.41 10.56
C LYS A 203 -21.99 -4.00 10.65
N ARG A 204 -21.11 -4.92 11.03
CA ARG A 204 -19.66 -4.67 11.13
C ARG A 204 -19.06 -4.35 9.76
N TRP A 205 -19.40 -5.11 8.72
CA TRP A 205 -18.93 -4.86 7.36
C TRP A 205 -19.41 -3.49 6.85
N ARG A 206 -20.71 -3.20 6.96
CA ARG A 206 -21.32 -1.91 6.55
C ARG A 206 -20.71 -0.72 7.28
N MET A 207 -20.54 -0.87 8.60
CA MET A 207 -19.92 0.15 9.44
C MET A 207 -18.48 0.47 9.00
N MET A 208 -17.69 -0.56 8.69
CA MET A 208 -16.30 -0.38 8.24
C MET A 208 -16.25 0.22 6.83
N GLN A 209 -17.10 -0.23 5.88
CA GLN A 209 -17.16 0.34 4.53
C GLN A 209 -17.51 1.83 4.58
N PHE A 210 -18.56 2.17 5.33
CA PHE A 210 -19.01 3.54 5.52
C PHE A 210 -17.93 4.41 6.19
N ALA A 211 -17.37 3.96 7.32
CA ALA A 211 -16.37 4.72 8.06
C ALA A 211 -15.11 4.97 7.22
N PHE A 212 -14.64 3.96 6.49
CA PHE A 212 -13.49 4.09 5.60
C PHE A 212 -13.77 5.06 4.47
N SER A 213 -14.89 4.87 3.76
CA SER A 213 -15.27 5.71 2.62
C SER A 213 -15.55 7.15 3.01
N TRP A 214 -16.11 7.39 4.20
CA TRP A 214 -16.29 8.73 4.75
C TRP A 214 -14.96 9.45 4.97
N LYS A 215 -13.94 8.75 5.49
CA LYS A 215 -12.62 9.36 5.66
C LYS A 215 -11.93 9.63 4.34
N VAL A 216 -12.03 8.69 3.39
CA VAL A 216 -11.55 8.90 2.01
C VAL A 216 -12.25 10.09 1.35
N SER A 217 -13.56 10.27 1.55
CA SER A 217 -14.30 11.41 1.00
C SER A 217 -13.84 12.74 1.56
N LYS A 218 -13.47 12.80 2.85
CA LYS A 218 -12.87 14.01 3.45
C LYS A 218 -11.51 14.35 2.85
N LEU A 219 -10.70 13.37 2.49
CA LEU A 219 -9.43 13.59 1.80
C LEU A 219 -9.60 13.86 0.29
N ALA A 220 -10.69 13.36 -0.31
CA ALA A 220 -11.01 13.60 -1.71
C ALA A 220 -11.46 15.05 -1.94
N GLY A 221 -12.21 15.64 -1.00
CA GLY A 221 -12.72 17.00 -1.15
C GLY A 221 -13.68 17.10 -2.33
N THR A 222 -13.29 17.84 -3.37
CA THR A 222 -14.07 17.99 -4.62
C THR A 222 -13.76 16.91 -5.67
N ARG A 223 -12.84 15.99 -5.39
CA ARG A 223 -12.46 14.91 -6.32
C ARG A 223 -13.45 13.73 -6.27
N LEU A 224 -13.58 13.03 -7.38
CA LEU A 224 -14.24 11.72 -7.45
C LEU A 224 -13.47 10.70 -6.61
N ILE A 225 -14.16 9.76 -5.96
CA ILE A 225 -13.48 8.65 -5.28
C ILE A 225 -13.32 7.49 -6.27
N LEU A 226 -12.11 6.94 -6.37
CA LEU A 226 -11.83 5.74 -7.17
C LEU A 226 -11.53 4.55 -6.26
N LEU A 227 -12.43 3.56 -6.26
CA LEU A 227 -12.31 2.32 -5.49
C LEU A 227 -12.06 1.13 -6.41
N LYS A 228 -11.37 0.12 -5.87
CA LYS A 228 -11.20 -1.16 -6.53
C LYS A 228 -10.98 -2.22 -5.48
N SER A 229 -11.80 -3.26 -5.50
CA SER A 229 -11.57 -4.49 -4.76
C SER A 229 -12.18 -5.65 -5.54
N PRO A 230 -11.50 -6.80 -5.68
CA PRO A 230 -12.04 -7.91 -6.46
C PRO A 230 -13.38 -8.44 -5.95
N SER A 231 -13.66 -8.28 -4.65
CA SER A 231 -14.93 -8.64 -4.05
C SER A 231 -16.10 -7.72 -4.42
N HIS A 232 -15.84 -6.53 -4.97
CA HIS A 232 -16.90 -5.60 -5.38
C HIS A 232 -17.78 -6.14 -6.50
N VAL A 233 -17.23 -6.95 -7.41
CA VAL A 233 -17.99 -7.56 -8.51
C VAL A 233 -19.17 -8.41 -7.98
N ALA A 234 -19.00 -9.01 -6.79
CA ALA A 234 -20.01 -9.84 -6.15
C ALA A 234 -21.01 -9.05 -5.28
N ARG A 235 -20.83 -7.72 -5.13
CA ARG A 235 -21.49 -6.87 -4.12
C ARG A 235 -22.16 -5.62 -4.72
N VAL A 236 -22.47 -5.61 -6.02
CA VAL A 236 -22.98 -4.41 -6.73
C VAL A 236 -24.18 -3.77 -6.00
N ARG A 237 -25.17 -4.56 -5.56
CA ARG A 237 -26.34 -4.05 -4.82
C ARG A 237 -25.95 -3.28 -3.55
N GLU A 238 -25.04 -3.83 -2.76
CA GLU A 238 -24.60 -3.20 -1.52
C GLU A 238 -23.81 -1.90 -1.78
N LEU A 239 -23.07 -1.85 -2.90
CA LEU A 239 -22.36 -0.63 -3.31
C LEU A 239 -23.35 0.45 -3.79
N LEU A 240 -24.42 0.07 -4.51
CA LEU A 240 -25.52 0.98 -4.87
C LEU A 240 -26.20 1.54 -3.60
N GLU A 241 -26.47 0.69 -2.60
CA GLU A 241 -27.02 1.12 -1.31
C GLU A 241 -26.06 2.08 -0.57
N THR A 242 -24.77 1.77 -0.54
CA THR A 242 -23.77 2.53 0.21
C THR A 242 -23.48 3.90 -0.41
N TYR A 243 -23.34 3.98 -1.74
CA TYR A 243 -22.88 5.19 -2.42
C TYR A 243 -23.99 6.00 -3.10
N GLY A 244 -25.19 5.43 -3.21
CA GLY A 244 -26.31 6.03 -3.94
C GLY A 244 -26.23 5.67 -5.44
N PRO A 245 -27.29 5.06 -6.03
CA PRO A 245 -27.26 4.62 -7.42
C PRO A 245 -26.96 5.76 -8.41
N GLU A 246 -27.39 6.97 -8.11
CA GLU A 246 -27.18 8.18 -8.90
C GLU A 246 -25.76 8.77 -8.78
N ARG A 247 -24.95 8.31 -7.81
CA ARG A 247 -23.60 8.85 -7.56
C ARG A 247 -22.49 7.82 -7.74
N VAL A 248 -22.83 6.56 -7.99
CA VAL A 248 -21.84 5.50 -8.22
C VAL A 248 -21.84 5.06 -9.68
N LYS A 249 -20.64 4.89 -10.23
CA LYS A 249 -20.40 4.37 -11.58
C LYS A 249 -19.45 3.17 -11.49
N PHE A 250 -19.61 2.22 -12.40
CA PHE A 250 -18.88 0.95 -12.40
C PHE A 250 -18.12 0.74 -13.70
N VAL A 251 -16.89 0.25 -13.57
CA VAL A 251 -16.08 -0.18 -14.72
C VAL A 251 -15.73 -1.64 -14.50
N HIS A 252 -16.36 -2.55 -15.24
CA HIS A 252 -16.13 -3.99 -15.12
C HIS A 252 -15.06 -4.47 -16.09
N ILE A 253 -14.00 -5.09 -15.57
CA ILE A 253 -12.95 -5.72 -16.39
C ILE A 253 -12.92 -7.24 -16.19
N SER A 254 -13.12 -7.95 -17.31
CA SER A 254 -13.00 -9.40 -17.39
C SER A 254 -11.75 -9.82 -18.17
N ARG A 255 -11.33 -11.07 -17.97
CA ARG A 255 -10.17 -11.68 -18.62
C ARG A 255 -10.48 -13.16 -18.84
N ASP A 256 -9.81 -13.80 -19.78
CA ASP A 256 -9.86 -15.26 -19.94
C ASP A 256 -9.78 -15.98 -18.58
N ALA A 257 -10.80 -16.79 -18.30
CA ALA A 257 -10.99 -17.42 -17.00
C ALA A 257 -9.88 -18.42 -16.67
N SER A 258 -9.36 -19.10 -17.69
CA SER A 258 -8.27 -20.07 -17.53
C SER A 258 -7.01 -19.39 -17.00
N ALA A 259 -6.59 -18.27 -17.62
CA ALA A 259 -5.48 -17.46 -17.15
C ALA A 259 -5.71 -16.87 -15.75
N VAL A 260 -6.96 -16.48 -15.44
CA VAL A 260 -7.36 -15.97 -14.12
C VAL A 260 -7.18 -17.03 -13.03
N ILE A 261 -7.67 -18.26 -13.26
CA ILE A 261 -7.62 -19.35 -12.28
C ILE A 261 -6.17 -19.72 -11.97
N GLU A 262 -5.33 -19.97 -12.99
CA GLU A 262 -3.91 -20.30 -12.78
C GLU A 262 -3.16 -19.19 -12.06
N SER A 263 -3.41 -17.93 -12.44
CA SER A 263 -2.77 -16.79 -11.80
C SER A 263 -3.16 -16.66 -10.33
N ASN A 264 -4.40 -17.00 -9.96
CA ASN A 264 -4.85 -17.00 -8.58
C ASN A 264 -4.23 -18.15 -7.77
N VAL A 265 -4.10 -19.35 -8.33
CA VAL A 265 -3.40 -20.47 -7.68
C VAL A 265 -1.93 -20.11 -7.43
N ALA A 266 -1.26 -19.54 -8.43
CA ALA A 266 0.11 -19.05 -8.28
C ALA A 266 0.23 -17.93 -7.22
N MET A 267 -0.72 -16.99 -7.20
CA MET A 267 -0.79 -15.94 -6.17
C MET A 267 -0.95 -16.56 -4.77
N PHE A 268 -1.84 -17.53 -4.60
CA PHE A 268 -2.06 -18.21 -3.32
C PHE A 268 -0.78 -18.87 -2.79
N ARG A 269 0.00 -19.50 -3.68
CA ARG A 269 1.33 -20.06 -3.33
C ARG A 269 2.29 -18.97 -2.84
N ARG A 270 2.43 -17.86 -3.58
CA ARG A 270 3.35 -16.76 -3.23
C ARG A 270 2.96 -16.04 -1.94
N MET A 271 1.65 -15.86 -1.72
CA MET A 271 1.12 -15.16 -0.55
C MET A 271 1.14 -15.99 0.74
N SER A 272 1.54 -17.28 0.67
CA SER A 272 1.69 -18.16 1.86
C SER A 272 2.73 -17.66 2.87
N VAL A 273 3.58 -16.70 2.49
CA VAL A 273 4.47 -15.95 3.39
C VAL A 273 3.72 -15.21 4.50
N TYR A 274 2.44 -14.92 4.32
CA TYR A 274 1.58 -14.30 5.33
C TYR A 274 0.88 -15.31 6.25
N GLY A 275 0.72 -16.55 5.79
CA GLY A 275 -0.11 -17.55 6.47
C GLY A 275 0.35 -17.89 7.87
N LEU A 276 -0.61 -18.17 8.75
CA LEU A 276 -0.42 -18.76 10.09
C LEU A 276 -0.78 -20.26 10.11
N GLN A 277 -1.07 -20.83 8.94
CA GLN A 277 -1.42 -22.23 8.75
C GLN A 277 -0.77 -22.77 7.49
N ASP A 278 -0.71 -24.10 7.40
CA ASP A 278 -0.27 -24.79 6.20
C ASP A 278 -1.08 -24.38 4.97
N ARG A 279 -0.36 -24.27 3.85
CA ARG A 279 -0.98 -24.04 2.55
C ARG A 279 -1.86 -25.23 2.17
N LEU A 280 -3.06 -24.95 1.69
CA LEU A 280 -3.95 -25.95 1.11
C LEU A 280 -3.34 -26.52 -0.20
N PRO A 281 -3.65 -27.77 -0.57
CA PRO A 281 -3.30 -28.34 -1.87
C PRO A 281 -3.81 -27.45 -3.01
N ASP A 282 -3.05 -27.38 -4.11
CA ASP A 282 -3.40 -26.52 -5.25
C ASP A 282 -4.74 -26.88 -5.88
N GLU A 283 -5.09 -28.16 -5.91
CA GLU A 283 -6.36 -28.64 -6.46
C GLU A 283 -7.57 -28.10 -5.68
N VAL A 284 -7.52 -28.15 -4.35
CA VAL A 284 -8.57 -27.60 -3.49
C VAL A 284 -8.68 -26.08 -3.66
N VAL A 285 -7.53 -25.40 -3.82
CA VAL A 285 -7.48 -23.96 -4.05
C VAL A 285 -8.06 -23.60 -5.41
N ARG A 286 -7.71 -24.36 -6.45
CA ARG A 286 -8.23 -24.24 -7.82
C ARG A 286 -9.74 -24.37 -7.84
N GLN A 287 -10.29 -25.43 -7.28
CA GLN A 287 -11.74 -25.64 -7.21
C GLN A 287 -12.46 -24.45 -6.56
N ARG A 288 -11.99 -24.01 -5.39
CA ARG A 288 -12.58 -22.87 -4.66
C ARG A 288 -12.49 -21.55 -5.44
N ILE A 289 -11.38 -21.31 -6.13
CA ILE A 289 -11.22 -20.13 -6.99
C ILE A 289 -12.18 -20.18 -8.17
N THR A 290 -12.32 -21.34 -8.82
CA THR A 290 -13.24 -21.53 -9.95
C THR A 290 -14.68 -21.26 -9.52
N ASP A 291 -15.13 -21.85 -8.42
CA ASP A 291 -16.48 -21.63 -7.88
C ASP A 291 -16.72 -20.16 -7.51
N GLU A 292 -15.74 -19.54 -6.84
CA GLU A 292 -15.86 -18.15 -6.43
C GLU A 292 -15.86 -17.20 -7.64
N LEU A 293 -15.06 -17.47 -8.68
CA LEU A 293 -15.05 -16.72 -9.94
C LEU A 293 -16.40 -16.80 -10.65
N ILE A 294 -16.90 -18.02 -10.92
CA ILE A 294 -18.17 -18.24 -11.64
C ILE A 294 -19.30 -17.54 -10.90
N ARG A 295 -19.38 -17.71 -9.58
CA ARG A 295 -20.43 -17.09 -8.76
C ARG A 295 -20.29 -15.56 -8.72
N SER A 296 -19.07 -15.04 -8.68
CA SER A 296 -18.82 -13.60 -8.69
C SER A 296 -19.33 -12.95 -9.97
N GLU A 297 -19.00 -13.53 -11.14
CA GLU A 297 -19.46 -13.03 -12.43
C GLU A 297 -20.97 -13.18 -12.61
N ARG A 298 -21.56 -14.28 -12.13
CA ARG A 298 -23.03 -14.47 -12.12
C ARG A 298 -23.75 -13.44 -11.23
N ASN A 299 -23.22 -13.16 -10.04
CA ASN A 299 -23.76 -12.11 -9.17
C ASN A 299 -23.70 -10.74 -9.85
N TYR A 300 -22.60 -10.41 -10.52
CA TYR A 300 -22.49 -9.19 -11.31
C TYR A 300 -23.57 -9.13 -12.39
N LEU A 301 -23.69 -10.15 -13.25
CA LEU A 301 -24.67 -10.18 -14.33
C LEU A 301 -26.12 -10.08 -13.81
N ARG A 302 -26.42 -10.71 -12.67
CA ARG A 302 -27.72 -10.60 -11.99
C ARG A 302 -28.02 -9.17 -11.53
N ASP A 303 -27.00 -8.43 -11.11
CA ASP A 303 -27.15 -7.13 -10.47
C ASP A 303 -26.97 -5.95 -11.44
N VAL A 304 -26.39 -6.17 -12.63
CA VAL A 304 -26.27 -5.17 -13.71
C VAL A 304 -27.60 -4.45 -14.02
N PRO A 305 -28.76 -5.14 -14.11
CA PRO A 305 -30.04 -4.46 -14.37
C PRO A 305 -30.45 -3.42 -13.32
N ALA A 306 -29.90 -3.48 -12.09
CA ALA A 306 -30.15 -2.50 -11.05
C ALA A 306 -29.28 -1.24 -11.16
N ILE A 307 -28.26 -1.25 -12.03
CA ILE A 307 -27.38 -0.11 -12.26
C ILE A 307 -28.08 0.86 -13.24
N PRO A 308 -28.12 2.18 -12.94
CA PRO A 308 -28.68 3.16 -13.87
C PRO A 308 -28.00 3.16 -15.24
N LYS A 309 -28.74 3.49 -16.29
CA LYS A 309 -28.17 3.63 -17.64
C LYS A 309 -27.04 4.67 -17.64
N GLY A 310 -25.92 4.37 -18.28
CA GLY A 310 -24.72 5.24 -18.28
C GLY A 310 -23.90 5.23 -16.98
N HIS A 311 -24.20 4.32 -16.04
CA HIS A 311 -23.45 4.14 -14.79
C HIS A 311 -22.64 2.84 -14.76
N SER A 312 -22.60 2.07 -15.85
CA SER A 312 -21.72 0.93 -15.99
C SER A 312 -21.13 0.86 -17.39
N THR A 313 -19.92 0.35 -17.49
CA THR A 313 -19.29 -0.06 -18.75
C THR A 313 -18.45 -1.31 -18.52
N GLU A 314 -18.38 -2.17 -19.53
CA GLU A 314 -17.63 -3.44 -19.54
C GLU A 314 -16.41 -3.30 -20.46
N LEU A 315 -15.28 -3.92 -20.08
CA LEU A 315 -14.08 -4.03 -20.92
C LEU A 315 -13.39 -5.39 -20.74
N ARG A 316 -12.65 -5.81 -21.76
CA ARG A 316 -11.77 -6.98 -21.69
C ARG A 316 -10.34 -6.55 -21.39
N TYR A 317 -9.64 -7.35 -20.59
CA TYR A 317 -8.22 -7.14 -20.30
C TYR A 317 -7.37 -7.17 -21.58
N GLU A 318 -7.68 -8.08 -22.48
CA GLU A 318 -6.99 -8.27 -23.76
C GLU A 318 -7.09 -7.00 -24.62
N ASP A 319 -8.29 -6.40 -24.68
CA ASP A 319 -8.52 -5.16 -25.43
C ASP A 319 -7.83 -3.95 -24.75
N LEU A 320 -7.81 -3.89 -23.41
CA LEU A 320 -7.14 -2.83 -22.66
C LEU A 320 -5.62 -2.87 -22.85
N VAL A 321 -5.03 -4.06 -22.92
CA VAL A 321 -3.59 -4.21 -23.16
C VAL A 321 -3.23 -3.85 -24.60
N ALA A 322 -4.11 -4.14 -25.56
CA ALA A 322 -3.89 -3.85 -26.98
C ALA A 322 -4.03 -2.35 -27.31
N ASP A 323 -5.08 -1.68 -26.84
CA ASP A 323 -5.30 -0.23 -27.05
C ASP A 323 -5.73 0.46 -25.74
N PRO A 324 -4.80 0.74 -24.82
CA PRO A 324 -5.15 1.32 -23.52
C PRO A 324 -5.79 2.70 -23.64
N ILE A 325 -5.33 3.55 -24.56
CA ILE A 325 -5.88 4.91 -24.71
C ILE A 325 -7.28 4.86 -25.34
N GLY A 326 -7.48 4.07 -26.38
CA GLY A 326 -8.80 3.92 -27.01
C GLY A 326 -9.82 3.33 -26.06
N GLN A 327 -9.45 2.30 -25.28
CA GLN A 327 -10.36 1.71 -24.29
C GLN A 327 -10.69 2.70 -23.16
N LEU A 328 -9.73 3.49 -22.68
CA LEU A 328 -10.02 4.51 -21.66
C LEU A 328 -10.92 5.63 -22.21
N ARG A 329 -10.71 6.09 -23.46
CA ARG A 329 -11.61 7.08 -24.09
C ARG A 329 -13.05 6.56 -24.17
N ARG A 330 -13.25 5.30 -24.57
CA ARG A 330 -14.56 4.65 -24.58
C ARG A 330 -15.18 4.58 -23.18
N VAL A 331 -14.43 4.08 -22.20
CA VAL A 331 -14.91 3.98 -20.80
C VAL A 331 -15.35 5.34 -20.26
N TYR A 332 -14.60 6.40 -20.55
CA TYR A 332 -14.96 7.76 -20.12
C TYR A 332 -16.22 8.26 -20.82
N ALA A 333 -16.33 8.05 -22.13
CA ALA A 333 -17.53 8.42 -22.90
C ALA A 333 -18.78 7.67 -22.39
N ASP A 334 -18.70 6.35 -22.22
CA ASP A 334 -19.80 5.50 -21.73
C ASP A 334 -20.31 5.95 -20.35
N LEU A 335 -19.40 6.45 -19.51
CA LEU A 335 -19.68 6.93 -18.16
C LEU A 335 -20.00 8.43 -18.09
N GLY A 336 -19.99 9.17 -19.21
CA GLY A 336 -20.18 10.62 -19.23
C GLY A 336 -19.12 11.39 -18.45
N LEU A 337 -17.88 10.87 -18.40
CA LEU A 337 -16.72 11.52 -17.79
C LEU A 337 -15.90 12.22 -18.87
N GLU A 338 -15.43 13.44 -18.60
CA GLU A 338 -14.59 14.18 -19.56
C GLU A 338 -13.20 13.53 -19.68
N PHE A 339 -12.70 13.23 -20.87
CA PHE A 339 -11.35 12.70 -21.07
C PHE A 339 -10.35 13.85 -21.32
N SER A 340 -9.73 14.36 -20.26
CA SER A 340 -8.89 15.57 -20.35
C SER A 340 -7.49 15.30 -20.98
N PRO A 341 -6.89 16.29 -21.67
CA PRO A 341 -5.52 16.17 -22.18
C PRO A 341 -4.48 15.92 -21.07
N ALA A 342 -4.72 16.43 -19.86
CA ALA A 342 -3.84 16.19 -18.71
C ALA A 342 -3.88 14.73 -18.27
N PHE A 343 -5.07 14.11 -18.25
CA PHE A 343 -5.23 12.70 -17.96
C PHE A 343 -4.50 11.82 -18.99
N GLU A 344 -4.69 12.08 -20.28
CA GLU A 344 -4.03 11.33 -21.35
C GLU A 344 -2.50 11.37 -21.22
N ARG A 345 -1.91 12.55 -20.99
CA ARG A 345 -0.46 12.69 -20.77
C ARG A 345 0.02 11.88 -19.57
N ASN A 346 -0.72 11.87 -18.47
CA ASN A 346 -0.36 11.11 -17.26
C ASN A 346 -0.42 9.59 -17.51
N VAL A 347 -1.43 9.13 -18.25
CA VAL A 347 -1.57 7.72 -18.64
C VAL A 347 -0.43 7.28 -19.55
N LEU A 348 -0.12 8.06 -20.59
CA LEU A 348 0.99 7.76 -21.50
C LEU A 348 2.31 7.64 -20.75
N ARG A 349 2.59 8.58 -19.85
CA ARG A 349 3.79 8.53 -19.00
C ARG A 349 3.85 7.25 -18.17
N TYR A 350 2.75 6.87 -17.54
CA TYR A 350 2.66 5.65 -16.75
C TYR A 350 2.87 4.39 -17.61
N LEU A 351 2.28 4.33 -18.81
CA LEU A 351 2.43 3.20 -19.74
C LEU A 351 3.89 3.03 -20.21
N HIS A 352 4.61 4.13 -20.48
CA HIS A 352 6.04 4.07 -20.79
C HIS A 352 6.86 3.43 -19.65
N GLU A 353 6.58 3.80 -18.39
CA GLU A 353 7.28 3.24 -17.23
C GLU A 353 7.03 1.74 -17.05
N ILE A 354 5.81 1.26 -17.31
CA ILE A 354 5.51 -0.18 -17.27
C ILE A 354 6.23 -0.91 -18.40
N LYS A 355 6.27 -0.35 -19.61
CA LYS A 355 6.93 -0.97 -20.76
C LYS A 355 8.42 -1.16 -20.48
N GLU A 356 9.07 -0.13 -19.95
CA GLU A 356 10.47 -0.19 -19.49
C GLU A 356 10.66 -1.24 -18.39
N TYR A 357 9.73 -1.32 -17.43
CA TYR A 357 9.78 -2.33 -16.37
C TYR A 357 9.70 -3.76 -16.91
N ARG A 358 8.76 -4.05 -17.82
CA ARG A 358 8.57 -5.38 -18.42
C ARG A 358 9.79 -5.79 -19.26
N ALA A 359 10.36 -4.86 -20.03
CA ALA A 359 11.57 -5.10 -20.81
C ALA A 359 12.76 -5.47 -19.91
N ALA A 360 12.90 -4.81 -18.76
CA ALA A 360 14.01 -5.04 -17.83
C ALA A 360 13.90 -6.34 -16.99
N HIS A 361 12.71 -6.92 -16.84
CA HIS A 361 12.48 -8.05 -15.92
C HIS A 361 12.07 -9.36 -16.59
N GLY A 362 12.07 -9.42 -17.93
CA GLY A 362 11.66 -10.60 -18.70
C GLY A 362 10.16 -10.87 -18.59
N GLY A 363 9.42 -10.77 -19.70
CA GLY A 363 7.99 -11.08 -19.69
C GLY A 363 7.74 -12.54 -19.31
N SER A 364 6.82 -12.81 -18.38
CA SER A 364 6.40 -14.20 -18.12
C SER A 364 5.62 -14.71 -19.34
N LYS A 365 6.14 -15.74 -20.01
CA LYS A 365 5.39 -16.49 -21.02
C LYS A 365 4.17 -17.13 -20.34
N GLY A 366 3.02 -17.11 -21.01
CA GLY A 366 1.80 -17.76 -20.54
C GLY A 366 2.09 -19.25 -20.30
N ALA A 367 1.82 -19.73 -19.09
CA ALA A 367 1.87 -21.15 -18.81
C ALA A 367 0.72 -21.85 -19.55
N ALA A 368 0.95 -23.09 -19.98
CA ALA A 368 -0.10 -23.93 -20.53
C ALA A 368 -1.25 -24.05 -19.52
N VAL A 369 -2.47 -23.88 -20.02
CA VAL A 369 -3.69 -23.93 -19.22
C VAL A 369 -4.00 -25.39 -18.89
N ASP A 370 -4.07 -25.70 -17.60
CA ASP A 370 -4.51 -27.01 -17.13
C ASP A 370 -5.99 -26.96 -16.73
N ARG A 371 -6.85 -27.57 -17.55
CA ARG A 371 -8.30 -27.69 -17.27
C ARG A 371 -8.66 -29.02 -16.59
N SER A 372 -7.69 -29.88 -16.25
CA SER A 372 -7.94 -31.26 -15.82
C SER A 372 -8.64 -31.42 -14.45
N GLY A 373 -8.75 -30.34 -13.66
CA GLY A 373 -9.42 -30.33 -12.35
C GLY A 373 -10.81 -29.69 -12.30
N GLN A 374 -11.41 -29.32 -13.44
CA GLN A 374 -12.72 -28.66 -13.47
C GLN A 374 -13.85 -29.68 -13.70
N SER A 375 -14.96 -29.55 -12.95
CA SER A 375 -16.17 -30.34 -13.22
C SER A 375 -16.81 -29.94 -14.56
N GLU A 376 -17.61 -30.82 -15.14
CA GLU A 376 -18.32 -30.53 -16.39
C GLU A 376 -19.22 -29.28 -16.27
N GLU A 377 -19.89 -29.13 -15.13
CA GLU A 377 -20.70 -27.95 -14.82
C GLU A 377 -19.87 -26.66 -14.77
N GLN A 378 -18.67 -26.72 -14.17
CA GLN A 378 -17.76 -25.58 -14.13
C GLN A 378 -17.28 -25.21 -15.53
N ARG A 379 -16.91 -26.20 -16.36
CA ARG A 379 -16.46 -25.96 -17.74
C ARG A 379 -17.55 -25.27 -18.56
N LYS A 380 -18.77 -25.81 -18.53
CA LYS A 380 -19.93 -25.20 -19.20
C LYS A 380 -20.16 -23.76 -18.73
N ALA A 381 -20.14 -23.52 -17.42
CA ALA A 381 -20.33 -22.18 -16.87
C ALA A 381 -19.21 -21.20 -17.30
N LEU A 382 -17.97 -21.66 -17.39
CA LEU A 382 -16.85 -20.85 -17.84
C LEU A 382 -16.95 -20.52 -19.33
N ASP A 383 -17.39 -21.47 -20.16
CA ASP A 383 -17.59 -21.25 -21.60
C ASP A 383 -18.76 -20.28 -21.85
N GLU A 384 -19.85 -20.38 -21.08
CA GLU A 384 -20.96 -19.41 -21.09
C GLU A 384 -20.48 -17.98 -20.75
N LEU A 385 -19.64 -17.85 -19.71
CA LEU A 385 -19.06 -16.57 -19.31
C LEU A 385 -18.06 -16.04 -20.34
N ALA A 386 -17.26 -16.92 -20.95
CA ALA A 386 -16.34 -16.55 -22.02
C ALA A 386 -17.11 -15.93 -23.19
N SER A 387 -18.20 -16.56 -23.62
CA SER A 387 -19.04 -16.03 -24.69
C SER A 387 -19.73 -14.72 -24.30
N ARG A 388 -20.32 -14.64 -23.10
CA ARG A 388 -20.98 -13.42 -22.60
C ARG A 388 -20.06 -12.20 -22.55
N PHE A 389 -18.79 -12.40 -22.20
CA PHE A 389 -17.82 -11.31 -22.13
C PHE A 389 -16.98 -11.16 -23.40
N GLY A 390 -17.25 -11.96 -24.44
CA GLY A 390 -16.57 -11.90 -25.73
C GLY A 390 -15.11 -12.37 -25.68
N HIS A 391 -14.78 -13.32 -24.82
CA HIS A 391 -13.45 -13.94 -24.77
C HIS A 391 -13.18 -14.92 -25.93
N ASP A 392 -14.23 -15.29 -26.68
CA ASP A 392 -14.13 -16.14 -27.88
C ASP A 392 -13.57 -15.40 -29.10
N ARG A 393 -13.59 -14.06 -29.09
CA ARG A 393 -13.04 -13.23 -30.18
C ARG A 393 -11.61 -12.77 -29.88
N PRO A 394 -10.78 -12.53 -30.92
CA PRO A 394 -9.46 -11.94 -30.72
C PRO A 394 -9.53 -10.56 -30.05
N ALA A 395 -8.39 -10.13 -29.51
CA ALA A 395 -8.21 -8.78 -29.01
C ALA A 395 -8.31 -7.77 -30.16
N VAL A 396 -8.65 -6.51 -29.86
CA VAL A 396 -8.52 -5.41 -30.83
C VAL A 396 -7.08 -5.27 -31.32
N GLU A 397 -6.91 -4.64 -32.48
CA GLU A 397 -5.57 -4.41 -33.06
C GLU A 397 -4.67 -3.63 -32.09
N PRO A 398 -3.47 -4.15 -31.79
CA PRO A 398 -2.54 -3.48 -30.90
C PRO A 398 -2.11 -2.11 -31.43
N ARG A 399 -2.27 -1.07 -30.60
CA ARG A 399 -1.78 0.28 -30.92
C ARG A 399 -0.44 0.55 -30.25
N THR A 400 0.51 1.05 -31.03
CA THR A 400 1.80 1.48 -30.51
C THR A 400 1.67 2.78 -29.73
N LEU A 401 2.31 2.84 -28.55
CA LEU A 401 2.39 4.09 -27.79
C LEU A 401 3.19 5.13 -28.58
N PRO A 402 2.78 6.41 -28.57
CA PRO A 402 3.58 7.50 -29.12
C PRO A 402 4.97 7.54 -28.43
N PRO A 403 6.00 8.07 -29.09
CA PRO A 403 7.33 8.20 -28.47
C PRO A 403 7.27 9.06 -27.22
N ARG A 404 8.12 8.72 -26.24
CA ARG A 404 8.20 9.42 -24.95
C ARG A 404 8.86 10.78 -25.16
N ASP A 405 8.26 11.85 -24.63
CA ASP A 405 8.94 13.14 -24.50
C ASP A 405 10.24 12.96 -23.69
N GLU A 406 11.37 13.40 -24.22
CA GLU A 406 12.68 13.23 -23.57
C GLU A 406 12.64 13.80 -22.13
N ALA A 407 13.07 12.99 -21.16
CA ALA A 407 13.18 13.44 -19.80
C ALA A 407 14.27 14.53 -19.69
N PRO A 408 14.05 15.63 -18.95
CA PRO A 408 15.09 16.65 -18.77
C PRO A 408 16.35 16.04 -18.14
N ARG A 409 17.49 16.20 -18.83
CA ARG A 409 18.83 15.83 -18.35
C ARG A 409 19.15 16.59 -17.05
N GLY A 410 19.89 15.97 -16.12
CA GLY A 410 20.38 16.63 -14.90
C GLY A 410 19.60 16.38 -13.60
N ARG A 411 18.63 15.46 -13.61
CA ARG A 411 17.85 15.05 -12.43
C ARG A 411 18.69 14.69 -11.20
N GLU A 412 19.71 13.85 -11.37
CA GLU A 412 20.60 13.42 -10.28
C GLU A 412 21.33 14.61 -9.63
N ARG A 413 21.85 15.54 -10.43
CA ARG A 413 22.53 16.76 -9.94
C ARG A 413 21.58 17.64 -9.12
N ARG A 414 20.32 17.76 -9.56
CA ARG A 414 19.28 18.46 -8.79
C ARG A 414 19.02 17.80 -7.44
N GLY A 415 19.01 16.46 -7.39
CA GLY A 415 18.91 15.71 -6.14
C GLY A 415 20.05 16.02 -5.17
N MET A 416 21.29 15.96 -5.65
CA MET A 416 22.48 16.28 -4.85
C MET A 416 22.42 17.71 -4.32
N ALA A 417 22.07 18.69 -5.16
CA ALA A 417 21.98 20.10 -4.76
C ALA A 417 20.92 20.33 -3.66
N VAL A 418 19.72 19.76 -3.81
CA VAL A 418 18.66 19.92 -2.80
C VAL A 418 19.02 19.22 -1.49
N ALA A 419 19.65 18.05 -1.54
CA ALA A 419 20.13 17.37 -0.35
C ALA A 419 21.21 18.20 0.38
N ALA A 420 22.15 18.80 -0.36
CA ALA A 420 23.17 19.70 0.17
C ALA A 420 22.58 20.93 0.86
N LEU A 421 21.44 21.45 0.38
CA LEU A 421 20.71 22.54 1.04
C LEU A 421 19.90 22.07 2.27
N ALA A 422 19.35 20.86 2.23
CA ALA A 422 18.57 20.30 3.34
C ALA A 422 19.44 19.93 4.56
N ALA A 423 20.69 19.54 4.33
CA ALA A 423 21.64 19.15 5.38
C ALA A 423 21.89 20.24 6.45
N PRO A 424 22.29 21.49 6.11
CA PRO A 424 22.49 22.54 7.10
C PRO A 424 21.19 22.96 7.79
N LEU A 425 20.04 22.92 7.10
CA LEU A 425 18.73 23.20 7.70
C LEU A 425 18.37 22.16 8.76
N ALA A 426 18.59 20.87 8.47
CA ALA A 426 18.36 19.80 9.42
C ALA A 426 19.31 19.90 10.63
N MET A 427 20.57 20.29 10.39
CA MET A 427 21.53 20.57 11.46
C MET A 427 21.06 21.73 12.34
N LEU A 428 20.61 22.84 11.75
CA LEU A 428 20.12 24.00 12.48
C LEU A 428 18.94 23.64 13.39
N VAL A 429 17.94 22.90 12.88
CA VAL A 429 16.81 22.41 13.68
C VAL A 429 17.29 21.56 14.87
N TRP A 430 18.28 20.69 14.64
CA TRP A 430 18.86 19.89 15.72
C TRP A 430 19.54 20.78 16.76
N LEU A 431 20.38 21.75 16.35
CA LEU A 431 21.03 22.69 17.27
C LEU A 431 20.02 23.54 18.05
N THR A 432 18.92 23.97 17.43
CA THR A 432 17.84 24.67 18.12
C THR A 432 17.19 23.79 19.18
N LEU A 433 16.96 22.50 18.90
CA LEU A 433 16.45 21.57 19.92
C LEU A 433 17.43 21.39 21.07
N VAL A 434 18.73 21.31 20.80
CA VAL A 434 19.75 21.25 21.85
C VAL A 434 19.72 22.53 22.70
N TYR A 435 19.68 23.71 22.07
CA TYR A 435 19.60 24.99 22.76
C TYR A 435 18.36 25.11 23.64
N LEU A 436 17.19 24.71 23.16
CA LEU A 436 15.92 24.85 23.90
C LEU A 436 15.76 23.85 25.06
N THR A 437 16.45 22.70 25.01
CA THR A 437 16.24 21.60 25.97
C THR A 437 17.46 21.29 26.82
N CYS A 438 18.62 21.85 26.47
CA CYS A 438 19.93 21.53 27.01
C CYS A 438 20.29 20.03 26.87
N LYS A 439 19.68 19.31 25.92
CA LYS A 439 19.96 17.89 25.66
C LYS A 439 20.56 17.69 24.28
N ARG A 440 21.65 16.93 24.18
CA ARG A 440 22.36 16.66 22.91
C ARG A 440 21.50 15.96 21.85
N PHE A 441 20.52 15.16 22.26
CA PHE A 441 19.63 14.37 21.38
C PHE A 441 20.36 13.60 20.26
N ASN A 442 21.38 12.81 20.60
CA ASN A 442 22.17 12.10 19.57
C ASN A 442 21.34 11.19 18.65
N ALA A 443 20.18 10.71 19.12
CA ALA A 443 19.22 9.97 18.28
C ALA A 443 18.70 10.79 17.07
N ALA A 444 18.81 12.12 17.09
CA ALA A 444 18.40 13.02 15.99
C ALA A 444 19.22 12.82 14.70
N ILE A 445 20.41 12.20 14.77
CA ILE A 445 21.21 11.84 13.59
C ILE A 445 20.39 10.97 12.62
N TRP A 446 19.52 10.11 13.14
CA TRP A 446 18.69 9.25 12.30
C TRP A 446 17.60 10.01 11.53
N PRO A 447 16.76 10.84 12.18
CA PRO A 447 15.88 11.80 11.50
C PRO A 447 16.59 12.71 10.47
N VAL A 448 17.80 13.20 10.77
CA VAL A 448 18.59 14.00 9.81
C VAL A 448 18.89 13.19 8.55
N GLY A 449 19.35 11.94 8.69
CA GLY A 449 19.57 11.05 7.55
C GLY A 449 18.31 10.79 6.72
N ILE A 450 17.14 10.67 7.38
CA ILE A 450 15.84 10.55 6.70
C ILE A 450 15.57 11.81 5.85
N VAL A 451 15.73 13.01 6.42
CA VAL A 451 15.49 14.28 5.73
C VAL A 451 16.40 14.44 4.52
N ILE A 452 17.70 14.17 4.67
CA ILE A 452 18.68 14.26 3.59
C ILE A 452 18.34 13.28 2.46
N GLY A 453 18.11 12.00 2.80
CA GLY A 453 17.77 10.97 1.83
C GLY A 453 16.46 11.25 1.08
N LEU A 454 15.42 11.69 1.79
CA LEU A 454 14.12 12.06 1.19
C LEU A 454 14.23 13.28 0.28
N SER A 455 14.97 14.31 0.70
CA SER A 455 15.19 15.52 -0.08
C SER A 455 15.93 15.21 -1.39
N ALA A 456 16.97 14.37 -1.31
CA ALA A 456 17.72 13.91 -2.48
C ALA A 456 16.83 13.21 -3.51
N ILE A 457 16.07 12.20 -3.07
CA ILE A 457 15.27 11.37 -3.98
C ILE A 457 14.05 12.12 -4.52
N TRP A 458 13.41 12.99 -3.74
CA TRP A 458 12.28 13.80 -4.21
C TRP A 458 12.69 14.82 -5.27
N ALA A 459 13.86 15.43 -5.11
CA ALA A 459 14.40 16.38 -6.08
C ALA A 459 14.96 15.68 -7.34
N ALA A 460 15.66 14.56 -7.17
CA ALA A 460 16.18 13.80 -8.31
C ALA A 460 15.07 13.10 -9.10
N ARG A 461 14.02 12.63 -8.45
CA ARG A 461 12.99 11.76 -9.06
C ARG A 461 13.59 10.49 -9.70
N VAL A 462 14.81 10.11 -9.30
CA VAL A 462 15.55 8.92 -9.74
C VAL A 462 16.51 8.56 -8.60
N GLY A 463 16.53 7.29 -8.20
CA GLY A 463 17.50 6.82 -7.22
C GLY A 463 18.64 6.09 -7.90
N THR A 464 19.87 6.45 -7.51
CA THR A 464 21.11 5.86 -8.01
C THR A 464 22.00 5.49 -6.84
N ARG A 465 22.93 4.53 -7.02
CA ARG A 465 23.94 4.22 -6.00
C ARG A 465 24.78 5.45 -5.65
N ARG A 466 25.10 6.28 -6.64
CA ARG A 466 25.86 7.53 -6.46
C ARG A 466 25.12 8.53 -5.59
N LEU A 467 23.83 8.78 -5.86
CA LEU A 467 22.99 9.65 -5.02
C LEU A 467 22.84 9.08 -3.60
N GLY A 468 22.73 7.75 -3.47
CA GLY A 468 22.74 7.06 -2.19
C GLY A 468 24.00 7.31 -1.36
N ILE A 469 25.17 7.08 -1.95
CA ILE A 469 26.47 7.30 -1.29
C ILE A 469 26.60 8.79 -0.90
N PHE A 470 26.24 9.70 -1.81
CA PHE A 470 26.26 11.13 -1.54
C PHE A 470 25.42 11.50 -0.31
N ALA A 471 24.17 11.04 -0.23
CA ALA A 471 23.29 11.30 0.90
C ALA A 471 23.81 10.72 2.23
N ALA A 472 24.42 9.53 2.20
CA ALA A 472 25.03 8.91 3.36
C ALA A 472 26.25 9.69 3.87
N VAL A 473 27.17 10.05 2.97
CA VAL A 473 28.34 10.88 3.29
C VAL A 473 27.89 12.22 3.86
N LEU A 474 26.90 12.86 3.24
CA LEU A 474 26.38 14.13 3.71
C LEU A 474 25.77 14.03 5.12
N THR A 475 25.12 12.92 5.46
CA THR A 475 24.60 12.67 6.82
C THR A 475 25.72 12.55 7.85
N VAL A 476 26.81 11.84 7.51
CA VAL A 476 28.00 11.75 8.36
C VAL A 476 28.67 13.12 8.53
N LEU A 477 28.76 13.92 7.46
CA LEU A 477 29.30 15.28 7.52
C LEU A 477 28.46 16.18 8.44
N VAL A 478 27.13 16.07 8.43
CA VAL A 478 26.27 16.80 9.36
C VAL A 478 26.52 16.35 10.81
N GLN A 479 26.68 15.04 11.06
CA GLN A 479 27.01 14.55 12.40
C GLN A 479 28.34 15.13 12.91
N LEU A 480 29.39 15.12 12.07
CA LEU A 480 30.70 15.66 12.42
C LEU A 480 30.64 17.18 12.63
N GLY A 481 29.95 17.90 11.73
CA GLY A 481 29.79 19.36 11.82
C GLY A 481 28.98 19.82 13.02
N ALA A 482 27.99 19.03 13.45
CA ALA A 482 27.17 19.34 14.63
C ALA A 482 27.88 19.03 15.96
N ALA A 483 28.88 18.15 15.97
CA ALA A 483 29.48 17.65 17.21
C ALA A 483 30.07 18.76 18.10
N LEU A 484 30.83 19.69 17.51
CA LEU A 484 31.43 20.80 18.25
C LEU A 484 30.35 21.80 18.74
N PRO A 485 29.47 22.35 17.87
CA PRO A 485 28.38 23.23 18.30
C PRO A 485 27.49 22.64 19.39
N ILE A 486 27.16 21.35 19.31
CA ILE A 486 26.35 20.67 20.35
C ILE A 486 27.10 20.60 21.67
N SER A 487 28.39 20.30 21.65
CA SER A 487 29.21 20.22 22.86
C SER A 487 29.36 21.59 23.52
N VAL A 488 29.58 22.63 22.70
CA VAL A 488 29.57 24.03 23.15
C VAL A 488 28.21 24.41 23.73
N LEU A 489 27.10 24.18 23.02
CA LEU A 489 25.76 24.53 23.50
C LEU A 489 25.40 23.78 24.79
N SER A 490 25.69 22.48 24.87
CA SER A 490 25.38 21.68 26.05
C SER A 490 26.17 22.16 27.27
N ASP A 491 27.49 22.35 27.13
CA ASP A 491 28.35 22.70 28.27
C ASP A 491 28.24 24.18 28.63
N TYR A 492 28.09 25.07 27.65
CA TYR A 492 27.96 26.53 27.86
C TYR A 492 26.60 26.91 28.47
N ILE A 493 25.50 26.25 28.10
CA ILE A 493 24.19 26.53 28.69
C ILE A 493 24.09 25.97 30.12
N HIS A 494 24.73 24.83 30.41
CA HIS A 494 24.83 24.33 31.78
C HIS A 494 25.61 25.27 32.71
N ARG A 495 26.54 26.06 32.17
CA ARG A 495 27.28 27.10 32.90
C ARG A 495 26.36 28.16 33.50
N ASP A 496 25.37 28.64 32.74
CA ASP A 496 24.41 29.67 33.19
C ASP A 496 23.46 29.14 34.29
N TYR A 497 23.20 27.83 34.34
CA TYR A 497 22.31 27.22 35.34
C TYR A 497 22.98 27.06 36.72
N TYR A 498 24.29 26.78 36.75
CA TYR A 498 25.04 26.59 38.01
C TYR A 498 25.84 27.83 38.44
N TRP A 499 26.25 28.71 37.51
CA TRP A 499 27.08 29.90 37.77
C TRP A 499 26.47 31.17 37.14
N PRO A 500 25.35 31.69 37.67
CA PRO A 500 24.58 32.78 37.05
C PRO A 500 25.29 34.15 36.99
N GLU A 501 26.37 34.36 37.76
CA GLU A 501 27.14 35.62 37.82
C GLU A 501 28.21 35.77 36.73
N GLY A 502 28.46 34.74 35.92
CA GLY A 502 29.55 34.69 34.93
C GLY A 502 29.20 35.17 33.51
N ARG A 503 28.26 36.10 33.36
CA ARG A 503 27.80 36.52 32.02
C ARG A 503 28.92 37.26 31.29
N LEU A 504 29.49 36.60 30.27
CA LEU A 504 30.40 37.13 29.22
C LEU A 504 31.92 36.99 29.42
N LEU A 505 32.41 36.02 30.21
CA LEU A 505 33.86 35.67 30.17
C LEU A 505 34.19 34.68 29.03
N PRO A 506 35.29 34.89 28.27
CA PRO A 506 35.79 33.92 27.31
C PRO A 506 36.02 32.55 27.96
N LEU A 507 35.75 31.48 27.21
CA LEU A 507 36.05 30.12 27.64
C LEU A 507 37.55 29.97 27.94
N SER A 508 37.88 29.50 29.13
CA SER A 508 39.25 29.19 29.55
C SER A 508 39.82 28.02 28.74
N LYS A 509 41.16 27.88 28.74
CA LYS A 509 41.83 26.74 28.10
C LYS A 509 41.34 25.39 28.62
N TRP A 510 41.01 25.31 29.91
CA TRP A 510 40.53 24.09 30.56
C TRP A 510 39.09 23.76 30.13
N GLU A 511 38.20 24.76 30.05
CA GLU A 511 36.84 24.56 29.53
C GLU A 511 36.86 24.13 28.05
N TRP A 512 37.73 24.73 27.23
CA TRP A 512 37.92 24.27 25.85
C TRP A 512 38.43 22.84 25.75
N TYR A 513 39.38 22.45 26.63
CA TYR A 513 39.86 21.07 26.70
C TYR A 513 38.71 20.09 27.01
N HIS A 514 37.85 20.42 27.98
CA HIS A 514 36.68 19.60 28.32
C HIS A 514 35.65 19.52 27.20
N ILE A 515 35.33 20.65 26.55
CA ILE A 515 34.41 20.67 25.41
C ILE A 515 34.91 19.76 24.28
N LEU A 516 36.21 19.82 23.97
CA LEU A 516 36.82 19.00 22.93
C LEU A 516 36.89 17.52 23.33
N MET A 517 37.13 17.21 24.60
CA MET A 517 37.08 15.86 25.14
C MET A 517 35.66 15.29 25.07
N ASN A 518 34.66 16.03 25.53
CA ASN A 518 33.23 15.68 25.48
C ASN A 518 32.72 15.53 24.05
N MET A 519 33.25 16.32 23.11
CA MET A 519 33.00 16.15 21.68
C MET A 519 33.57 14.83 21.18
N ARG A 520 34.85 14.56 21.46
CA ARG A 520 35.54 13.33 21.03
C ARG A 520 34.85 12.09 21.57
N GLU A 521 34.60 12.05 22.88
CA GLU A 521 33.87 10.95 23.53
C GLU A 521 32.47 10.79 22.94
N GLY A 522 31.76 11.90 22.75
CA GLY A 522 30.47 11.91 22.06
C GLY A 522 30.52 11.26 20.68
N LEU A 523 31.59 11.42 19.90
CA LEU A 523 31.69 10.82 18.58
C LEU A 523 31.95 9.30 18.61
N VAL A 524 32.66 8.80 19.61
CA VAL A 524 33.11 7.39 19.67
C VAL A 524 32.26 6.48 20.55
N VAL A 525 31.34 7.03 21.36
CA VAL A 525 30.42 6.22 22.17
C VAL A 525 29.54 5.35 21.27
N THR A 526 29.43 4.06 21.61
CA THR A 526 28.74 3.01 20.85
C THR A 526 27.32 3.40 20.42
N HIS A 527 26.59 4.12 21.29
CA HIS A 527 25.24 4.61 20.99
C HIS A 527 25.21 5.61 19.82
N ASN A 528 26.21 6.49 19.72
CA ASN A 528 26.28 7.50 18.67
C ASN A 528 26.81 6.92 17.36
N LEU A 529 27.69 5.93 17.44
CA LEU A 529 28.07 5.13 16.27
C LEU A 529 26.86 4.37 15.70
N PHE A 530 26.01 3.82 16.56
CA PHE A 530 24.75 3.20 16.13
C PHE A 530 23.84 4.19 15.41
N TRP A 531 23.59 5.38 15.97
CA TRP A 531 22.75 6.38 15.31
C TRP A 531 23.37 6.97 14.04
N GLY A 532 24.69 7.13 14.00
CA GLY A 532 25.43 7.50 12.79
C GLY A 532 25.25 6.48 11.68
N PHE A 533 25.42 5.19 11.99
CA PHE A 533 25.15 4.10 11.05
C PHE A 533 23.69 4.11 10.59
N MET A 534 22.72 4.20 11.52
CA MET A 534 21.30 4.21 11.19
C MET A 534 20.93 5.41 10.31
N GLY A 535 21.45 6.60 10.60
CA GLY A 535 21.27 7.80 9.79
C GLY A 535 21.82 7.62 8.37
N ALA A 536 23.09 7.24 8.25
CA ALA A 536 23.76 7.07 6.97
C ALA A 536 23.14 5.94 6.12
N ALA A 537 22.86 4.77 6.73
CA ALA A 537 22.22 3.64 6.07
C ALA A 537 20.80 4.00 5.60
N THR A 538 20.06 4.77 6.38
CA THR A 538 18.71 5.22 6.02
C THR A 538 18.77 6.24 4.88
N ALA A 539 19.66 7.23 4.94
CA ALA A 539 19.88 8.21 3.88
C ALA A 539 20.27 7.53 2.56
N TYR A 540 21.22 6.59 2.61
CA TYR A 540 21.61 5.76 1.47
C TYR A 540 20.41 5.03 0.88
N ARG A 541 19.65 4.34 1.73
CA ARG A 541 18.51 3.52 1.30
C ARG A 541 17.42 4.36 0.64
N PHE A 542 17.16 5.57 1.14
CA PHE A 542 16.20 6.48 0.51
C PHE A 542 16.69 6.99 -0.85
N ALA A 543 17.93 7.46 -0.92
CA ALA A 543 18.48 8.10 -2.12
C ALA A 543 18.91 7.11 -3.22
N SER A 544 19.18 5.85 -2.89
CA SER A 544 19.52 4.80 -3.86
C SER A 544 18.34 3.98 -4.36
N ARG A 545 17.19 4.04 -3.68
CA ARG A 545 16.00 3.27 -4.05
C ARG A 545 15.42 3.81 -5.35
N LYS A 546 15.00 2.90 -6.24
CA LYS A 546 14.23 3.25 -7.44
C LYS A 546 13.08 4.17 -7.03
N TYR A 547 13.04 5.36 -7.61
CA TYR A 547 11.97 6.31 -7.32
C TYR A 547 10.71 5.82 -8.04
N THR A 548 9.83 5.19 -7.29
CA THR A 548 8.58 4.62 -7.81
C THR A 548 7.44 5.56 -7.43
N ARG A 549 6.88 6.24 -8.43
CA ARG A 549 5.74 7.13 -8.21
C ARG A 549 4.45 6.33 -8.18
N PRO A 550 3.52 6.67 -7.28
CA PRO A 550 2.13 6.28 -7.47
C PRO A 550 1.67 6.75 -8.86
N PRO A 551 0.92 5.92 -9.60
CA PRO A 551 0.33 6.34 -10.87
C PRO A 551 -0.46 7.65 -10.69
N GLY A 552 -0.24 8.63 -11.57
CA GLY A 552 -0.94 9.93 -11.55
C GLY A 552 -0.29 11.07 -10.74
N THR A 553 0.82 10.84 -10.04
CA THR A 553 1.44 11.85 -9.14
C THR A 553 2.49 12.73 -9.82
N TRP A 554 2.21 13.16 -11.05
CA TRP A 554 3.22 13.59 -12.03
C TRP A 554 3.63 15.05 -12.01
#